data_AF-A0A5M4AD82-F1
#
_entry.id   AF-A0A5M4AD82-F1
#
_cell.length_a   1.000
_cell.length_b   1.000
_cell.length_c   1.000
_cell.angle_alpha   90.00
_cell.angle_beta   90.00
_cell.angle_gamma   90.00
#
_symmetry.space_group_name_H-M   'P 1'
#
loop_
_entity.id
_entity.type
_entity.pdbx_description
1 polymer ?
#
loop_
_entity_poly.entity_id
_entity_poly.type
_entity_poly.pdbx_seq_one_letter_code
_entity_poly.pdbx_strand_id
1 'polypeptide(L)'
;MDFIDWYVIVVGANGTLLTALLYSIFTKWGWFKHRWITVEWIILLAGISFGTYPLGPWLSGMAEISRTQGLGAFHNHTFLHNQKMLMIFGTIQLCTILFAAGISVLKPWKKKAKTA
;
A
#
# COMPACT_ATOMS: atom_id res chain seq x y z
N MET A 1 7.65 -17.59 -1.61
CA MET A 1 7.32 -16.15 -1.60
C MET A 1 5.85 -15.95 -1.27
N ASP A 2 4.98 -16.75 -1.87
CA ASP A 2 3.52 -16.69 -1.74
C ASP A 2 3.03 -16.74 -0.28
N PHE A 3 3.68 -17.53 0.59
CA PHE A 3 3.32 -17.57 2.01
C PHE A 3 3.43 -16.20 2.70
N ILE A 4 4.51 -15.45 2.46
CA ILE A 4 4.71 -14.14 3.09
C ILE A 4 3.71 -13.14 2.51
N ASP A 5 3.52 -13.16 1.19
CA ASP A 5 2.63 -12.23 0.51
C ASP A 5 1.17 -12.41 0.96
N TRP A 6 0.69 -13.66 1.01
CA TRP A 6 -0.67 -13.94 1.46
C TRP A 6 -0.86 -13.74 2.96
N TYR A 7 0.05 -14.26 3.77
CA TYR A 7 -0.21 -14.36 5.22
C TYR A 7 0.20 -13.11 5.98
N VAL A 8 1.23 -12.39 5.52
CA VAL A 8 1.71 -11.17 6.20
C VAL A 8 1.10 -9.94 5.56
N ILE A 9 1.18 -9.82 4.22
CA ILE A 9 0.77 -8.60 3.53
C ILE A 9 -0.74 -8.52 3.40
N VAL A 10 -1.40 -9.55 2.85
CA VAL A 10 -2.87 -9.50 2.65
C VAL A 10 -3.61 -9.50 3.99
N VAL A 11 -3.27 -10.38 4.94
CA VAL A 11 -3.92 -10.38 6.27
C VAL A 11 -3.65 -9.06 7.01
N GLY A 12 -2.43 -8.54 6.98
CA GLY A 12 -2.08 -7.26 7.61
C GLY A 12 -2.83 -6.08 7.01
N ALA A 13 -2.97 -6.04 5.69
CA ALA A 13 -3.72 -5.00 4.98
C ALA A 13 -5.23 -5.08 5.29
N ASN A 14 -5.80 -6.27 5.33
CA ASN A 14 -7.21 -6.46 5.71
C ASN A 14 -7.45 -6.14 7.20
N GLY A 15 -6.51 -6.50 8.07
CA GLY A 15 -6.56 -6.17 9.49
C GLY A 15 -6.55 -4.66 9.73
N THR A 16 -5.64 -3.94 9.07
CA THR A 16 -5.60 -2.48 9.13
C THR A 16 -6.87 -1.84 8.57
N LEU A 17 -7.37 -2.33 7.44
CA LEU A 17 -8.66 -1.89 6.88
C LEU A 17 -9.83 -2.11 7.85
N LEU A 18 -9.92 -3.29 8.48
CA LEU A 18 -10.96 -3.59 9.47
C LEU A 18 -10.84 -2.68 10.69
N THR A 19 -9.65 -2.49 11.24
CA THR A 19 -9.46 -1.60 12.39
C THR A 19 -9.81 -0.15 12.06
N ALA A 20 -9.43 0.34 10.87
CA ALA A 20 -9.78 1.67 10.39
C ALA A 20 -11.30 1.82 10.23
N LEU A 21 -11.96 0.79 9.69
CA LEU A 21 -13.41 0.72 9.53
C LEU A 21 -14.13 0.78 10.88
N LEU A 22 -13.72 -0.07 11.82
CA LEU A 22 -14.28 -0.12 13.18
C LEU A 22 -14.10 1.21 13.90
N TYR A 23 -12.89 1.79 13.90
CA TYR A 23 -12.66 3.09 14.52
C TYR A 23 -13.56 4.17 13.92
N SER A 24 -13.67 4.20 12.60
CA SER A 24 -14.42 5.23 11.89
C SER A 24 -15.95 5.11 12.07
N ILE A 25 -16.47 3.89 12.33
CA ILE A 25 -17.88 3.65 12.65
C ILE A 25 -18.19 3.93 14.13
N PHE A 26 -17.38 3.37 15.04
CA PHE A 26 -17.70 3.35 16.47
C PHE A 26 -17.25 4.61 17.23
N THR A 27 -16.37 5.44 16.66
CA THR A 27 -15.96 6.69 17.30
C THR A 27 -16.50 7.93 16.59
N LYS A 28 -16.58 9.05 17.32
CA LYS A 28 -17.02 10.38 16.82
C LYS A 28 -16.16 10.95 15.68
N TRP A 29 -15.14 10.22 15.26
CA TRP A 29 -14.21 10.57 14.19
C TRP A 29 -14.89 10.55 12.84
N GLY A 30 -15.75 9.55 12.55
CA GLY A 30 -16.54 9.45 11.31
C GLY A 30 -15.71 9.33 10.03
N TRP A 31 -16.27 8.66 9.02
CA TRP A 31 -15.56 8.34 7.75
C TRP A 31 -15.11 9.54 6.92
N PHE A 32 -15.96 10.57 6.83
CA PHE A 32 -15.72 11.73 5.96
C PHE A 32 -15.70 13.06 6.72
N LYS A 33 -15.71 13.00 8.06
CA LYS A 33 -15.78 14.20 8.89
C LYS A 33 -14.49 15.01 8.82
N HIS A 34 -13.36 14.36 8.54
CA HIS A 34 -12.05 14.97 8.48
C HIS A 34 -11.38 14.66 7.14
N ARG A 35 -11.10 15.71 6.35
CA ARG A 35 -10.50 15.57 5.00
C ARG A 35 -9.20 14.76 4.99
N TRP A 36 -8.42 14.83 6.07
CA TRP A 36 -7.17 14.10 6.20
C TRP A 36 -7.37 12.57 6.31
N ILE A 37 -8.41 12.13 7.03
CA ILE A 37 -8.79 10.71 7.15
C ILE A 37 -9.25 10.16 5.79
N THR A 38 -10.01 10.96 5.03
CA THR A 38 -10.45 10.56 3.68
C THR A 38 -9.27 10.36 2.72
N VAL A 39 -8.23 11.21 2.81
CA VAL A 39 -7.00 11.05 2.01
C VAL A 39 -6.27 9.75 2.38
N GLU A 40 -6.16 9.45 3.68
CA GLU A 40 -5.56 8.19 4.14
C GLU A 40 -6.33 6.96 3.65
N TRP A 41 -7.68 7.02 3.62
CA TRP A 41 -8.51 5.96 3.04
C TRP A 41 -8.23 5.73 1.55
N ILE A 42 -8.08 6.80 0.78
CA ILE A 42 -7.76 6.71 -0.64
C ILE A 42 -6.38 6.06 -0.83
N ILE A 43 -5.39 6.46 -0.02
CA ILE A 43 -4.04 5.88 -0.08
C ILE A 43 -4.06 4.40 0.30
N LEU A 44 -4.81 4.01 1.34
CA LEU A 44 -4.95 2.62 1.77
C LEU A 44 -5.60 1.76 0.68
N LEU A 45 -6.74 2.19 0.13
CA LEU A 45 -7.46 1.44 -0.91
C LEU A 45 -6.66 1.34 -2.21
N ALA A 46 -6.01 2.44 -2.61
CA ALA A 46 -5.11 2.43 -3.76
C ALA A 46 -3.94 1.47 -3.52
N GLY A 47 -3.32 1.51 -2.34
CA GLY A 47 -2.22 0.62 -1.97
C GLY A 47 -2.58 -0.86 -2.00
N ILE A 48 -3.75 -1.22 -1.48
CA ILE A 48 -4.25 -2.61 -1.52
C ILE A 48 -4.51 -3.04 -2.97
N SER A 49 -5.14 -2.17 -3.77
CA SER A 49 -5.47 -2.47 -5.17
C SER A 49 -4.21 -2.64 -6.03
N PHE A 50 -3.26 -1.71 -5.92
CA PHE A 50 -1.98 -1.78 -6.63
C PHE A 50 -1.09 -2.91 -6.11
N GLY A 51 -1.13 -3.23 -4.82
CA GLY A 51 -0.42 -4.37 -4.25
C GLY A 51 -0.91 -5.69 -4.85
N THR A 52 -2.23 -5.87 -4.90
CA THR A 52 -2.84 -7.17 -5.22
C THR A 52 -2.84 -7.45 -6.73
N TYR A 53 -3.22 -6.49 -7.57
CA TYR A 53 -3.45 -6.75 -8.99
C TYR A 53 -2.18 -6.70 -9.86
N PRO A 54 -1.37 -5.62 -9.83
CA PRO A 54 -0.15 -5.58 -10.63
C PRO A 54 1.12 -6.06 -9.89
N LEU A 55 1.38 -5.62 -8.66
CA LEU A 55 2.63 -5.91 -7.94
C LEU A 55 2.78 -7.41 -7.62
N GLY A 56 1.72 -8.06 -7.11
CA GLY A 56 1.73 -9.49 -6.76
C GLY A 56 2.11 -10.41 -7.94
N PRO A 57 1.43 -10.33 -9.10
CA PRO A 57 1.77 -11.14 -10.27
C PRO A 57 3.16 -10.85 -10.84
N TRP A 58 3.61 -9.59 -10.85
CA TRP A 58 4.96 -9.26 -11.30
C TRP A 58 6.04 -9.85 -10.40
N LEU A 59 5.85 -9.78 -9.08
CA LEU A 59 6.76 -10.36 -8.09
C LEU A 59 6.80 -11.88 -8.19
N SER A 60 5.62 -12.52 -8.28
CA SER A 60 5.50 -13.97 -8.40
C SER A 60 6.13 -14.48 -9.70
N GLY A 61 5.89 -13.78 -10.81
CA GLY A 61 6.50 -14.09 -12.11
C GLY A 61 8.01 -13.95 -12.09
N MET A 62 8.55 -12.92 -11.42
CA MET A 62 10.00 -12.81 -11.23
C MET A 62 10.58 -13.95 -10.38
N ALA A 63 9.91 -14.29 -9.27
CA ALA A 63 10.36 -15.39 -8.41
C ALA A 63 10.39 -16.73 -9.16
N GLU A 64 9.43 -16.97 -10.04
CA GLU A 64 9.38 -18.17 -10.88
C GLU A 64 10.49 -18.20 -11.94
N ILE A 65 10.71 -17.09 -12.63
CA ILE A 65 11.79 -16.98 -13.63
C ILE A 65 13.16 -17.14 -12.93
N SER A 66 13.35 -16.55 -11.76
CA SER A 66 14.58 -16.75 -10.98
C SER A 66 14.78 -18.19 -10.52
N ARG A 67 13.70 -18.91 -10.14
CA ARG A 67 13.79 -20.32 -9.77
C ARG A 67 14.19 -21.21 -10.95
N THR A 68 13.65 -20.94 -12.13
CA THR A 68 13.86 -21.78 -13.32
C THR A 68 15.16 -21.47 -14.05
N GLN A 69 15.56 -20.20 -14.13
CA GLN A 69 16.70 -19.74 -14.96
C GLN A 69 17.92 -19.31 -14.13
N GLY A 70 17.80 -19.16 -12.82
CA GLY A 70 18.89 -18.72 -11.95
C GLY A 70 19.49 -17.39 -12.42
N LEU A 71 20.82 -17.36 -12.62
CA LEU A 71 21.53 -16.19 -13.16
C LEU A 71 21.16 -15.88 -14.63
N GLY A 72 20.60 -16.84 -15.36
CA GLY A 72 20.07 -16.62 -16.71
C GLY A 72 18.86 -15.70 -16.76
N ALA A 73 18.17 -15.50 -15.63
CA ALA A 73 16.99 -14.63 -15.52
C ALA A 73 17.27 -13.18 -15.93
N PHE A 74 18.51 -12.70 -15.80
CA PHE A 74 18.88 -11.33 -16.21
C PHE A 74 18.83 -11.10 -17.73
N HIS A 75 18.83 -12.16 -18.53
CA HIS A 75 18.66 -12.07 -19.98
C HIS A 75 17.19 -12.20 -20.41
N ASN A 76 16.28 -12.48 -19.47
CA ASN A 76 14.86 -12.63 -19.74
C ASN A 76 14.17 -11.26 -19.77
N HIS A 77 13.59 -10.90 -20.91
CA HIS A 77 12.94 -9.60 -21.10
C HIS A 77 11.75 -9.39 -20.14
N THR A 78 11.01 -10.45 -19.82
CA THR A 78 9.88 -10.39 -18.87
C THR A 78 10.38 -10.12 -17.44
N PHE A 79 11.51 -10.73 -17.05
CA PHE A 79 12.10 -10.50 -15.74
C PHE A 79 12.53 -9.04 -15.56
N LEU A 80 13.25 -8.48 -16.55
CA LEU A 80 13.71 -7.10 -16.52
C LEU A 80 12.55 -6.09 -16.53
N HIS A 81 11.50 -6.38 -17.30
CA HIS A 81 10.28 -5.55 -17.31
C HIS A 81 9.61 -5.55 -15.93
N ASN A 82 9.35 -6.74 -15.37
CA ASN A 82 8.72 -6.87 -14.06
C ASN A 82 9.58 -6.20 -12.98
N GLN A 83 10.90 -6.35 -13.02
CA GLN A 83 11.82 -5.71 -12.07
C GLN A 83 11.69 -4.19 -12.12
N LYS A 84 11.69 -3.62 -13.33
CA LYS A 84 11.54 -2.17 -13.52
C LYS A 84 10.18 -1.68 -13.03
N MET A 85 9.10 -2.41 -13.32
CA MET A 85 7.76 -2.05 -12.87
C MET A 85 7.65 -2.13 -11.34
N LEU A 86 8.17 -3.19 -10.71
CA LEU A 86 8.21 -3.32 -9.26
C LEU A 86 8.99 -2.19 -8.60
N MET A 87 10.16 -1.79 -9.15
CA MET A 87 10.93 -0.68 -8.60
C MET A 87 10.17 0.65 -8.69
N ILE A 88 9.57 0.96 -9.84
CA ILE A 88 8.86 2.23 -10.03
C ILE A 88 7.61 2.28 -9.14
N PHE A 89 6.72 1.30 -9.26
CA PHE A 89 5.46 1.29 -8.52
C PHE A 89 5.69 1.06 -7.02
N GLY A 90 6.66 0.22 -6.64
CA GLY A 90 7.06 0.04 -5.25
C GLY A 90 7.59 1.32 -4.61
N THR A 91 8.39 2.11 -5.35
CA THR A 91 8.87 3.42 -4.87
C THR A 91 7.72 4.40 -4.69
N ILE A 92 6.82 4.48 -5.68
CA ILE A 92 5.62 5.33 -5.58
C ILE A 92 4.79 4.92 -4.36
N GLN A 93 4.57 3.63 -4.15
CA GLN A 93 3.83 3.10 -3.02
C GLN A 93 4.50 3.42 -1.67
N LEU A 94 5.82 3.35 -1.60
CA LEU A 94 6.56 3.76 -0.39
C LEU A 94 6.37 5.27 -0.13
N CYS A 95 6.49 6.10 -1.17
CA CYS A 95 6.29 7.54 -1.06
C CYS A 95 4.87 7.90 -0.59
N THR A 96 3.83 7.20 -1.07
CA THR A 96 2.45 7.47 -0.64
C THR A 96 2.22 7.07 0.82
N ILE A 97 2.83 5.99 1.30
CA ILE A 97 2.77 5.59 2.71
C ILE A 97 3.49 6.61 3.60
N LEU A 98 4.69 7.06 3.20
CA LEU A 98 5.43 8.10 3.94
C LEU A 98 4.65 9.42 3.98
N PHE A 99 4.00 9.77 2.87
CA PHE A 99 3.14 10.94 2.80
C PHE A 99 1.91 10.82 3.71
N ALA A 100 1.26 9.66 3.73
CA ALA A 100 0.17 9.37 4.66
C ALA A 100 0.62 9.50 6.11
N ALA A 101 1.78 8.94 6.46
CA ALA A 101 2.37 9.07 7.79
C ALA A 101 2.63 10.55 8.16
N GLY A 102 3.16 11.34 7.23
CA GLY A 102 3.36 12.78 7.42
C GLY A 102 2.06 13.55 7.66
N ILE A 103 1.00 13.25 6.90
CA ILE A 103 -0.35 13.81 7.11
C ILE A 103 -0.86 13.44 8.51
N SER A 104 -0.67 12.18 8.93
CA SER A 104 -1.16 11.68 10.21
C SER A 104 -0.51 12.38 11.41
N VAL A 105 0.78 12.73 11.30
CA VAL A 105 1.52 13.47 12.32
C VAL A 105 1.14 14.96 12.32
N LEU A 106 1.20 15.61 11.16
CA LEU A 106 1.02 17.06 11.05
C LEU A 106 -0.45 17.50 11.17
N LYS A 107 -1.40 16.59 10.86
CA LYS A 107 -2.85 16.82 10.84
C LYS A 107 -3.22 18.18 10.25
N PRO A 108 -2.76 18.51 9.02
CA PRO A 108 -2.82 19.87 8.47
C PRO A 108 -4.25 20.43 8.33
N TRP A 109 -5.27 19.58 8.40
CA TRP A 109 -6.68 19.96 8.34
C TRP A 109 -7.42 19.94 9.68
N LYS A 110 -6.73 19.87 10.83
CA LYS A 110 -7.36 20.15 12.12
C LYS A 110 -7.77 21.63 12.16
N LYS A 111 -9.09 21.90 12.23
CA LYS A 111 -9.61 23.25 12.46
C LYS A 111 -8.96 23.81 13.74
N LYS A 112 -8.29 24.96 13.65
CA LYS A 112 -7.85 25.70 14.84
C LYS A 112 -9.10 26.02 15.66
N ALA A 113 -9.04 25.77 16.97
CA ALA A 113 -10.09 26.23 17.88
C ALA A 113 -10.24 27.74 17.68
N LYS A 114 -11.47 28.20 17.47
CA LYS A 114 -11.77 29.64 17.55
C LYS A 114 -11.48 30.03 19.00
N THR A 115 -10.37 30.70 19.23
CA THR A 115 -10.15 31.45 20.48
C THR A 115 -11.26 32.50 20.50
N ALA A 116 -12.17 32.37 21.45
CA ALA A 116 -13.21 33.35 21.74
C ALA A 116 -12.60 34.60 22.37
#